data_AF-A0AA37LE39-F1
#
_entry.id   AF-A0AA37LE39-F1
#
_cell.length_a   1.000
_cell.length_b   1.000
_cell.length_c   1.000
_cell.angle_alpha   90.00
_cell.angle_beta   90.00
_cell.angle_gamma   90.00
#
_symmetry.space_group_name_H-M   'P 1'
#
loop_
_entity.id
_entity.type
_entity.pdbx_description
1 polymer ?
#
loop_
_entity_poly.entity_id
_entity_poly.type
_entity_poly.pdbx_seq_one_letter_code
_entity_poly.pdbx_strand_id
1 'polypeptide(L)'
;MEFPDYPPKVDIKAQIYEALPVTATALSSWDDFDANNVSGNVVKGLSAALQRKHYQEVESFFAVPSAHWRDTLALTAHLRTFKGRERIASALLELHNERKVGAFQFHSGQVVTATEDLLQLQD
;
A
#
# COMPACT_ATOMS: atom_id res chain seq x y z
N MET A 1 -34.53 9.31 -24.61
CA MET A 1 -33.56 9.85 -23.64
C MET A 1 -32.83 8.64 -23.08
N GLU A 2 -31.61 8.38 -23.52
CA GLU A 2 -30.79 7.32 -22.93
C GLU A 2 -30.21 7.84 -21.62
N PHE A 3 -30.38 7.08 -20.55
CA PHE A 3 -29.74 7.37 -19.27
C PHE A 3 -28.30 6.85 -19.31
N PRO A 4 -27.33 7.57 -18.72
CA PRO A 4 -25.96 7.08 -18.63
C PRO A 4 -25.94 5.79 -17.79
N ASP A 5 -25.21 4.78 -18.27
CA ASP A 5 -24.96 3.54 -17.53
C ASP A 5 -24.37 3.89 -16.15
N TYR A 6 -24.97 3.36 -15.08
CA TYR A 6 -24.48 3.52 -13.71
C TYR A 6 -24.38 2.16 -13.00
N PRO A 7 -23.17 1.75 -12.56
CA PRO A 7 -21.90 2.45 -12.75
C PRO A 7 -21.49 2.50 -14.22
N PRO A 8 -20.74 3.53 -14.65
CA PRO A 8 -20.24 3.62 -16.01
C PRO A 8 -19.47 2.35 -16.37
N LYS A 9 -19.66 1.85 -17.59
CA LYS A 9 -18.86 0.75 -18.14
C LYS A 9 -17.41 1.19 -18.20
N VAL A 10 -16.64 0.82 -17.17
CA VAL A 10 -15.19 0.98 -17.14
C VAL A 10 -14.61 -0.17 -17.95
N ASP A 11 -13.83 0.15 -18.98
CA ASP A 11 -13.01 -0.87 -19.65
C ASP A 11 -11.85 -1.25 -18.71
N ILE A 12 -12.06 -2.32 -17.95
CA ILE A 12 -11.09 -2.84 -16.98
C ILE A 12 -9.79 -3.23 -17.70
N LYS A 13 -9.85 -3.62 -18.99
CA LYS A 13 -8.64 -3.96 -19.76
C LYS A 13 -7.73 -2.76 -19.96
N ALA A 14 -8.29 -1.57 -20.13
CA ALA A 14 -7.52 -0.33 -20.25
C ALA A 14 -6.72 0.01 -18.98
N GLN A 15 -7.22 -0.39 -17.80
CA GLN A 15 -6.53 -0.20 -16.52
C GLN A 15 -5.51 -1.32 -16.20
N ILE A 16 -5.72 -2.53 -16.73
CA ILE A 16 -4.80 -3.66 -16.53
C ILE A 16 -3.44 -3.43 -17.24
N TYR A 17 -3.44 -2.70 -18.35
CA TYR A 17 -2.23 -2.40 -19.12
C TYR A 17 -1.63 -1.01 -18.83
N GLU A 18 -2.05 -0.34 -17.75
CA GLU A 18 -1.33 0.86 -17.31
C GLU A 18 0.13 0.51 -17.02
N ALA A 19 1.04 1.35 -17.54
CA ALA A 19 2.47 1.16 -17.32
C ALA A 19 2.75 1.18 -15.81
N LEU A 20 3.38 0.11 -15.31
CA LEU A 20 3.79 0.05 -13.91
C LEU A 20 4.69 1.26 -13.60
N PRO A 21 4.42 2.00 -12.52
CA PRO A 21 5.24 3.14 -12.19
C PRO A 21 6.66 2.68 -11.91
N VAL A 22 7.63 3.40 -12.48
CA VAL A 22 9.05 3.20 -12.20
C VAL A 22 9.31 3.65 -10.76
N THR A 23 9.29 2.70 -9.83
CA THR A 23 9.42 2.95 -8.39
C THR A 23 10.85 2.87 -7.88
N ALA A 24 11.79 2.36 -8.70
CA ALA A 24 13.20 2.26 -8.35
C ALA A 24 14.08 2.75 -9.51
N THR A 25 14.39 4.03 -9.53
CA THR A 25 15.49 4.58 -10.35
C THR A 25 16.86 4.40 -9.68
N ALA A 26 16.89 3.99 -8.41
CA ALA A 26 18.07 4.06 -7.54
C ALA A 26 18.68 2.70 -7.15
N LEU A 27 18.10 1.56 -7.57
CA LEU A 27 18.64 0.23 -7.23
C LEU A 27 19.57 -0.25 -8.35
N SER A 28 20.87 -0.29 -8.05
CA SER A 28 21.91 -0.80 -8.95
C SER A 28 21.89 -2.33 -9.08
N SER A 29 21.41 -3.03 -8.06
CA SER A 29 21.18 -4.49 -8.06
C SER A 29 20.20 -4.88 -6.94
N TRP A 30 19.44 -5.96 -7.17
CA TRP A 30 18.64 -6.61 -6.13
C TRP A 30 19.44 -7.59 -5.28
N ASP A 31 20.61 -8.04 -5.75
CA ASP A 31 21.44 -9.03 -5.07
C ASP A 31 22.05 -8.48 -3.75
N ASP A 32 22.34 -7.18 -3.73
CA ASP A 32 22.89 -6.48 -2.56
C ASP A 32 21.80 -5.78 -1.72
N PHE A 33 20.52 -5.98 -2.06
CA PHE A 33 19.43 -5.31 -1.38
C PHE A 33 19.09 -5.99 -0.05
N ASP A 34 19.45 -5.34 1.06
CA ASP A 34 19.04 -5.78 2.40
C ASP A 34 17.56 -5.45 2.67
N ALA A 35 16.70 -6.38 2.26
CA ALA A 35 15.26 -6.26 2.43
C ALA A 35 14.84 -6.12 3.90
N ASN A 36 15.53 -6.80 4.82
CA ASN A 36 15.18 -6.73 6.24
C ASN A 36 15.46 -5.35 6.82
N ASN A 37 16.61 -4.77 6.49
CA ASN A 37 16.97 -3.44 6.96
C ASN A 37 16.06 -2.37 6.35
N VAL A 38 15.86 -2.40 5.03
CA VAL A 38 15.02 -1.40 4.34
C VAL A 38 13.58 -1.48 4.82
N SER A 39 12.96 -2.67 4.78
CA SER A 39 11.58 -2.83 5.24
C SER A 39 11.44 -2.54 6.74
N GLY A 40 12.41 -2.95 7.55
CA GLY A 40 12.41 -2.66 8.99
C GLY A 40 12.45 -1.16 9.29
N ASN A 41 13.26 -0.39 8.55
CA ASN A 41 13.33 1.06 8.70
C ASN A 41 12.03 1.74 8.26
N VAL A 42 11.42 1.30 7.16
CA VAL A 42 10.12 1.80 6.70
C VAL A 42 9.03 1.57 7.75
N VAL A 43 8.93 0.35 8.29
CA VAL A 43 7.91 0.01 9.31
C VAL A 43 8.12 0.79 10.61
N LYS A 44 9.37 0.94 11.05
CA LYS A 44 9.71 1.75 12.23
C LYS A 44 9.36 3.23 12.02
N GLY A 45 9.73 3.77 10.86
CA GLY A 45 9.44 5.16 10.49
C GLY A 45 7.94 5.43 10.43
N LEU A 46 7.18 4.57 9.75
CA LEU A 46 5.73 4.69 9.67
C LEU A 46 5.07 4.59 11.06
N SER A 47 5.54 3.67 11.91
CA SER A 47 5.05 3.55 13.29
C SER A 47 5.27 4.82 14.09
N ALA A 48 6.46 5.42 13.99
CA ALA A 48 6.78 6.66 14.69
C ALA A 48 5.93 7.84 14.18
N ALA A 49 5.72 7.94 12.86
CA ALA A 49 4.87 8.97 12.26
C ALA A 49 3.41 8.88 12.74
N LEU A 50 2.87 7.65 12.84
CA LEU A 50 1.52 7.41 13.37
C LEU A 50 1.42 7.78 14.86
N GLN A 51 2.40 7.40 15.67
CA GLN A 51 2.44 7.76 17.10
C GLN A 51 2.49 9.28 17.31
N ARG A 52 3.22 10.00 16.46
CA ARG A 52 3.27 11.47 16.45
C ARG A 52 2.01 12.11 15.85
N LYS A 53 1.14 11.31 15.22
CA LYS A 53 -0.06 11.74 14.49
C LYS A 53 0.25 12.77 13.39
N HIS A 54 1.43 12.66 12.77
CA HIS A 54 1.91 13.65 11.81
C HIS A 54 1.51 13.28 10.38
N TYR A 55 0.40 13.85 9.90
CA TYR A 55 -0.21 13.53 8.60
C TYR A 55 0.78 13.49 7.43
N GLN A 56 1.57 14.55 7.25
CA GLN A 56 2.50 14.67 6.13
C GLN A 56 3.65 13.66 6.20
N GLU A 57 4.06 13.26 7.41
CA GLU A 57 5.07 12.22 7.58
C GLU A 57 4.48 10.87 7.16
N VAL A 58 3.27 10.54 7.62
CA VAL A 58 2.57 9.30 7.24
C VAL A 58 2.36 9.24 5.72
N GLU A 59 1.90 10.34 5.11
CA GLU A 59 1.67 10.44 3.67
C GLU A 59 2.93 10.18 2.84
N SER A 60 4.10 10.63 3.32
CA SER A 60 5.39 10.49 2.62
C SER A 60 5.88 9.06 2.44
N PHE A 61 5.37 8.10 3.23
CA PHE A 61 5.71 6.68 3.10
C PHE A 61 5.05 5.99 1.89
N PHE A 62 4.15 6.69 1.19
CA PHE A 62 3.35 6.13 0.12
C PHE A 62 3.71 6.76 -1.23
N ALA A 63 3.94 5.89 -2.22
CA ALA A 63 4.34 6.29 -3.56
C ALA A 63 3.26 7.12 -4.29
N VAL A 64 3.70 8.04 -5.15
CA VAL A 64 2.87 8.74 -6.13
C VAL A 64 3.15 8.13 -7.51
N PRO A 65 2.14 7.80 -8.32
CA PRO A 65 0.70 7.97 -8.11
C PRO A 65 -0.05 6.73 -7.55
N SER A 66 0.61 5.58 -7.41
CA SER A 66 -0.05 4.26 -7.30
C SER A 66 -0.05 3.61 -5.90
N ALA A 67 -0.12 4.41 -4.83
CA ALA A 67 -0.18 3.83 -3.49
C ALA A 67 -1.53 3.12 -3.23
N HIS A 68 -1.44 1.89 -2.75
CA HIS A 68 -2.58 1.09 -2.30
C HIS A 68 -2.33 0.57 -0.88
N TRP A 69 -3.34 0.67 -0.03
CA TRP A 69 -3.32 0.06 1.30
C TRP A 69 -4.52 -0.86 1.46
N ARG A 70 -4.26 -2.12 1.80
CA ARG A 70 -5.28 -3.10 2.13
C ARG A 70 -5.19 -3.41 3.62
N ASP A 71 -6.31 -3.32 4.31
CA ASP A 71 -6.41 -3.85 5.66
C ASP A 71 -7.69 -4.67 5.83
N THR A 72 -7.66 -5.53 6.85
CA THR A 72 -8.81 -6.33 7.25
C THR A 72 -9.52 -5.61 8.38
N LEU A 73 -10.82 -5.35 8.21
CA LEU A 73 -11.66 -4.93 9.33
C LEU A 73 -11.75 -6.10 10.33
N ALA A 74 -11.23 -5.88 11.54
CA ALA A 74 -11.06 -6.90 12.59
C ALA A 74 -12.35 -7.66 12.97
N LEU A 75 -13.52 -7.19 12.55
CA LEU A 75 -14.82 -7.74 12.93
C LEU A 75 -15.67 -8.23 11.75
N THR A 76 -15.28 -8.00 10.50
CA THR A 76 -16.16 -8.30 9.36
C THR A 76 -15.51 -9.07 8.21
N ALA A 77 -14.23 -9.45 8.33
CA ALA A 77 -13.45 -10.09 7.26
C ALA A 77 -13.46 -9.32 5.91
N HIS A 78 -14.05 -8.12 5.87
CA HIS A 78 -14.06 -7.27 4.69
C HIS A 78 -12.69 -6.62 4.53
N LEU A 79 -12.10 -6.86 3.36
CA LEU A 79 -10.89 -6.18 2.92
C LEU A 79 -11.30 -4.80 2.40
N ARG A 80 -10.82 -3.74 3.07
CA ARG A 80 -10.93 -2.37 2.53
C ARG A 80 -9.64 -2.02 1.81
N THR A 81 -9.79 -1.37 0.66
CA THR A 81 -8.65 -0.91 -0.15
C THR A 81 -8.72 0.61 -0.25
N PHE A 82 -7.71 1.29 0.27
CA PHE A 82 -7.50 2.72 0.05
C PHE A 82 -6.59 2.92 -1.15
N LYS A 83 -6.94 3.88 -2.00
CA LYS A 83 -6.14 4.29 -3.17
C LYS A 83 -5.68 5.73 -2.98
N GLY A 84 -4.39 5.97 -3.17
CA GLY A 84 -3.76 7.28 -3.05
C GLY A 84 -3.26 7.58 -1.63
N ARG A 85 -2.04 8.11 -1.54
CA ARG A 85 -1.32 8.35 -0.28
C ARG A 85 -2.10 9.19 0.75
N GLU A 86 -2.84 10.19 0.29
CA GLU A 86 -3.63 11.08 1.16
C GLU A 86 -4.78 10.35 1.86
N ARG A 87 -5.49 9.51 1.10
CA ARG A 87 -6.57 8.68 1.66
C ARG A 87 -6.02 7.62 2.60
N ILE A 88 -4.88 7.04 2.26
CA ILE A 88 -4.20 6.06 3.12
C ILE A 88 -3.77 6.72 4.43
N ALA A 89 -3.09 7.87 4.38
CA ALA A 89 -2.62 8.58 5.57
C ALA A 89 -3.79 8.98 6.49
N SER A 90 -4.86 9.53 5.91
CA SER A 90 -6.09 9.86 6.64
C SER A 90 -6.67 8.64 7.37
N ALA A 91 -6.87 7.53 6.63
CA ALA A 91 -7.46 6.31 7.17
C ALA A 91 -6.60 5.64 8.25
N LEU A 92 -5.28 5.66 8.11
CA LEU A 92 -4.37 5.10 9.09
C LEU A 92 -4.36 5.91 10.39
N LEU A 93 -4.42 7.23 10.31
CA LEU A 93 -4.49 8.10 11.49
C LEU A 93 -5.83 7.99 12.22
N GLU A 94 -6.93 7.92 11.47
CA GLU A 94 -8.25 7.65 12.01
C GLU A 94 -8.25 6.32 12.77
N LEU A 95 -7.79 5.24 12.12
CA LEU A 95 -7.67 3.93 12.78
C LEU A 95 -6.78 3.95 14.01
N HIS A 96 -5.63 4.63 13.94
CA HIS A 96 -4.70 4.73 15.05
C HIS A 96 -5.38 5.39 16.26
N ASN A 97 -6.17 6.44 16.03
CA ASN A 97 -6.93 7.12 17.08
C ASN A 97 -8.06 6.25 17.64
N GLU A 98 -8.86 5.62 16.78
CA GLU A 98 -10.02 4.82 17.20
C GLU A 98 -9.62 3.54 17.94
N ARG A 99 -8.62 2.83 17.39
CA ARG A 99 -8.24 1.49 17.88
C ARG A 99 -7.05 1.53 18.83
N LYS A 100 -6.47 2.71 19.09
CA LYS A 100 -5.26 2.89 19.91
C LYS A 100 -4.15 1.93 19.48
N VAL A 101 -3.98 1.78 18.16
CA VAL A 101 -3.04 0.81 17.58
C VAL A 101 -1.64 1.12 18.09
N GLY A 102 -0.99 0.11 18.67
CA GLY A 102 0.40 0.20 19.12
C GLY A 102 1.39 0.32 17.95
N ALA A 103 2.69 0.21 18.24
CA ALA A 103 3.70 0.16 17.18
C ALA A 103 3.49 -1.06 16.27
N PHE A 104 3.78 -0.92 14.98
CA PHE A 104 3.83 -2.08 14.09
C PHE A 104 5.01 -2.97 14.46
N GLN A 105 4.76 -4.28 14.49
CA GLN A 105 5.82 -5.26 14.61
C GLN A 105 6.30 -5.64 13.20
N PHE A 106 7.62 -5.71 13.03
CA PHE A 106 8.26 -6.15 11.80
C PHE A 106 8.88 -7.53 12.04
N HIS A 107 8.52 -8.50 11.20
CA HIS A 107 9.06 -9.85 11.28
C HIS A 107 10.22 -10.06 10.31
N SER A 108 9.98 -9.84 9.01
CA SER A 108 10.97 -10.03 7.96
C SER A 108 10.60 -9.24 6.69
N GLY A 109 11.60 -8.94 5.87
CA GLY A 109 11.47 -8.40 4.53
C GLY A 109 12.01 -9.40 3.50
N GLN A 110 11.39 -9.45 2.33
CA GLN A 110 11.74 -10.38 1.26
C GLN A 110 11.66 -9.65 -0.09
N VAL A 111 12.63 -9.89 -0.97
CA VAL A 111 12.53 -9.56 -2.40
C VAL A 111 11.98 -10.79 -3.11
N VAL A 112 10.94 -10.60 -3.91
CA VAL A 112 10.36 -11.66 -4.75
C VAL A 112 10.51 -11.24 -6.19
N THR A 113 11.11 -12.09 -7.01
CA THR A 113 11.06 -11.93 -8.47
C THR A 113 9.66 -12.29 -8.93
N ALA A 114 9.09 -11.51 -9.84
CA ALA A 114 7.83 -11.86 -10.50
C ALA A 114 8.04 -13.14 -11.33
N THR A 115 7.82 -14.30 -10.71
CA THR A 115 7.75 -15.61 -11.37
C THR A 115 6.29 -15.93 -11.70
N GLU A 116 6.06 -16.88 -12.60
CA GLU A 116 4.71 -17.33 -12.97
C GLU A 116 3.88 -17.80 -11.75
N ASP A 117 4.53 -18.23 -10.67
CA ASP A 117 3.87 -18.68 -9.44
C ASP A 117 3.12 -17.55 -8.69
N LEU A 118 3.52 -16.28 -8.86
CA LEU A 118 2.79 -15.14 -8.27
C LEU A 118 1.46 -14.86 -8.98
N LEU A 119 1.25 -15.39 -10.20
CA LEU A 119 -0.04 -15.31 -10.90
C LEU A 119 -1.09 -16.22 -10.27
N GLN A 120 -0.67 -17.31 -9.58
CA GLN A 120 -1.59 -18.32 -9.04
C GLN A 120 -2.16 -17.99 -7.66
N LEU A 121 -1.72 -16.91 -7.01
CA LEU A 121 -2.30 -16.43 -5.74
C LEU A 121 -3.56 -15.55 -5.96
N GLN A 122 -4.11 -15.53 -7.18
CA GLN A 122 -5.32 -14.78 -7.53
C GLN A 122 -6.62 -15.61 -7.51
N ASP A 123 -6.58 -16.89 -7.13
CA ASP A 123 -7.78 -17.74 -6.99
C ASP A 123 -8.20 -17.95 -5.51
#